data_AF-A0A3D3GCZ3-F1
#
_entry.id   AF-A0A3D3GCZ3-F1
#
_cell.length_a   1.000
_cell.length_b   1.000
_cell.length_c   1.000
_cell.angle_alpha   90.00
_cell.angle_beta   90.00
_cell.angle_gamma   90.00
#
_symmetry.space_group_name_H-M   'P 1'
#
loop_
_entity.id
_entity.type
_entity.pdbx_description
1 polymer ?
#
loop_
_entity_poly.entity_id
_entity_poly.type
_entity_poly.pdbx_seq_one_letter_code
_entity_poly.pdbx_strand_id
1 'polypeptide(L)'
;MNVKVLGPGCANCKRLAANTQEALKQLGLEALVTKIEDYAEIAKYNVMSTPALVIDEKVLMTGKVPSVSELAEIISKGKVQKPQGGCCSGSGCC
;
A
#
# COMPACT_ATOMS: atom_id res chain seq x y z
N MET A 1 -5.73 6.11 11.71
CA MET A 1 -5.19 5.46 10.50
C MET A 1 -3.75 5.08 10.80
N ASN A 2 -3.38 3.82 10.66
CA ASN A 2 -2.02 3.35 11.01
C ASN A 2 -1.28 2.95 9.74
N VAL A 3 -0.25 3.69 9.37
CA VAL A 3 0.61 3.39 8.23
C VAL A 3 1.84 2.65 8.75
N LYS A 4 2.02 1.39 8.37
CA LYS A 4 3.24 0.64 8.66
C LYS A 4 4.09 0.53 7.41
N VAL A 5 5.34 0.94 7.49
CA VAL A 5 6.33 0.78 6.41
C VAL A 5 7.21 -0.39 6.79
N LEU A 6 7.07 -1.49 6.04
CA LEU A 6 7.85 -2.71 6.20
C LEU A 6 9.07 -2.63 5.27
N GLY A 7 10.27 -2.54 5.83
CA GLY A 7 11.46 -2.59 5.00
C GLY A 7 12.78 -2.41 5.76
N PRO A 8 13.88 -3.03 5.28
CA PRO A 8 15.19 -3.03 5.95
C PRO A 8 15.97 -1.71 5.77
N GLY A 9 15.28 -0.57 5.66
CA GLY A 9 15.95 0.74 5.68
C GLY A 9 16.58 1.24 4.37
N CYS A 10 16.20 0.72 3.19
CA CYS A 10 16.71 1.21 1.90
C CYS A 10 16.26 2.65 1.57
N ALA A 11 17.00 3.35 0.69
CA ALA A 11 16.69 4.72 0.25
C ALA A 11 15.24 4.88 -0.28
N ASN A 12 14.73 3.85 -0.95
CA ASN A 12 13.37 3.77 -1.45
C ASN A 12 12.30 3.77 -0.33
N CYS A 13 12.57 3.13 0.82
CA CYS A 13 11.66 3.12 1.97
C CYS A 13 11.50 4.53 2.56
N LYS A 14 12.59 5.30 2.60
CA LYS A 14 12.59 6.69 3.09
C LYS A 14 11.75 7.59 2.17
N ARG A 15 11.89 7.44 0.85
CA ARG A 15 11.08 8.15 -0.14
C ARG A 15 9.59 7.81 -0.01
N LEU A 16 9.27 6.53 0.14
CA LEU A 16 7.89 6.08 0.31
C LEU A 16 7.23 6.71 1.55
N ALA A 17 7.93 6.72 2.69
CA ALA A 17 7.42 7.34 3.92
C ALA A 17 7.18 8.85 3.75
N ALA A 18 8.12 9.58 3.13
CA ALA A 18 7.98 11.00 2.86
C ALA A 18 6.77 11.30 1.95
N ASN A 19 6.66 10.58 0.82
CA ASN A 19 5.55 10.73 -0.12
C ASN A 19 4.20 10.41 0.54
N THR A 20 4.16 9.38 1.39
CA THR A 20 2.94 8.99 2.11
C THR A 20 2.51 10.09 3.09
N GLN A 21 3.47 10.68 3.80
CA GLN A 21 3.20 11.76 4.74
C GLN A 21 2.69 13.03 4.02
N GLU A 22 3.22 13.34 2.83
CA GLU A 22 2.68 14.41 1.98
C GLU A 22 1.26 14.10 1.48
N ALA A 23 1.02 12.89 0.96
CA ALA A 23 -0.30 12.48 0.47
C ALA A 23 -1.35 12.57 1.58
N LEU A 24 -1.02 12.13 2.79
CA LEU A 24 -1.88 12.23 3.96
C LEU A 24 -2.19 13.68 4.35
N LYS A 25 -1.18 14.56 4.33
CA LYS A 25 -1.37 16.00 4.57
C LYS A 25 -2.29 16.64 3.53
N GLN A 26 -2.12 16.30 2.25
CA GLN A 26 -2.98 16.81 1.18
C GLN A 26 -4.44 16.37 1.35
N LEU A 27 -4.65 15.14 1.84
CA LEU A 27 -5.98 14.60 2.13
C LEU A 27 -6.55 15.09 3.47
N GLY A 28 -5.76 15.79 4.30
CA GLY A 28 -6.16 16.19 5.65
C GLY A 28 -6.39 15.01 6.60
N LEU A 29 -5.70 13.88 6.37
CA LEU A 29 -5.84 12.67 7.17
C LEU A 29 -4.65 12.52 8.13
N GLU A 30 -4.94 12.34 9.42
CA GLU A 30 -3.92 12.01 10.41
C GLU A 30 -3.66 10.50 10.43
N ALA A 31 -2.45 10.10 10.04
CA ALA A 31 -2.01 8.71 10.14
C ALA A 31 -0.68 8.55 10.89
N LEU A 32 -0.60 7.49 11.69
CA LEU A 32 0.59 7.13 12.45
C LEU A 32 1.53 6.30 11.59
N VAL A 33 2.68 6.86 11.24
CA VAL A 33 3.72 6.17 10.45
C VAL A 33 4.63 5.36 11.38
N THR A 34 4.49 4.05 11.37
CA THR A 34 5.31 3.10 12.12
C THR A 34 6.26 2.39 11.17
N LYS A 35 7.56 2.41 11.45
CA LYS A 35 8.54 1.62 10.67
C LYS A 35 8.72 0.27 11.34
N ILE A 36 8.52 -0.78 10.57
CA ILE A 36 8.72 -2.15 11.02
C ILE A 36 9.94 -2.67 10.27
N GLU A 37 11.04 -2.79 11.01
CA GLU A 37 12.32 -3.31 10.52
C GLU A 37 12.51 -4.78 10.94
N ASP A 38 11.58 -5.29 11.75
CA ASP A 38 11.62 -6.64 12.30
C ASP A 38 11.16 -7.68 11.26
N TYR A 39 12.05 -8.60 10.92
CA TYR A 39 11.77 -9.66 9.94
C TYR A 39 10.63 -10.58 10.38
N ALA A 40 10.44 -10.83 11.68
CA ALA A 40 9.36 -11.70 12.16
C ALA A 40 7.99 -11.03 11.95
N GLU A 41 7.90 -9.72 12.15
CA GLU A 41 6.69 -8.96 11.82
C GLU A 41 6.43 -8.93 10.32
N ILE A 42 7.46 -8.70 9.49
CA ILE A 42 7.33 -8.70 8.02
C ILE A 42 6.80 -10.05 7.50
N ALA A 43 7.32 -11.16 8.04
CA ALA A 43 6.90 -12.50 7.67
C ALA A 43 5.41 -12.78 7.98
N LYS A 44 4.88 -12.24 9.10
CA LYS A 44 3.45 -12.35 9.44
C LYS A 44 2.55 -11.74 8.36
N TYR A 45 3.01 -10.65 7.74
CA TYR A 45 2.27 -9.97 6.66
C TYR A 45 2.40 -10.65 5.29
N ASN A 46 3.09 -11.80 5.18
CA ASN A 46 3.31 -12.55 3.93
C ASN A 46 3.87 -11.68 2.78
N VAL A 47 4.66 -10.65 3.13
CA VAL A 47 5.29 -9.78 2.14
C VAL A 47 6.49 -10.49 1.55
N MET A 48 6.37 -10.95 0.30
CA MET A 48 7.47 -11.55 -0.46
C MET A 48 8.50 -10.51 -0.93
N SER A 49 8.06 -9.26 -1.14
CA SER A 49 8.88 -8.19 -1.72
C SER A 49 8.85 -6.94 -0.84
N THR A 50 9.93 -6.70 -0.12
CA THR A 50 10.18 -5.44 0.59
C THR A 50 10.82 -4.41 -0.36
N PRO A 51 10.46 -3.12 -0.30
CA PRO A 51 9.63 -2.45 0.71
C PRO A 51 8.13 -2.66 0.52
N ALA A 52 7.37 -2.73 1.62
CA ALA A 52 5.91 -2.80 1.58
C ALA A 52 5.26 -1.70 2.42
N LEU A 53 4.13 -1.20 1.91
CA LEU A 53 3.29 -0.21 2.56
C LEU A 53 2.01 -0.90 3.05
N VAL A 54 1.79 -0.81 4.35
CA VAL A 54 0.60 -1.33 5.02
C VAL A 54 -0.15 -0.16 5.61
N ILE A 55 -1.47 -0.11 5.42
CA ILE A 55 -2.34 0.90 6.03
C ILE A 55 -3.49 0.17 6.71
N ASP A 56 -3.72 0.46 7.99
CA ASP A 56 -4.74 -0.19 8.83
C ASP A 56 -4.66 -1.73 8.73
N GLU A 57 -3.44 -2.26 8.86
CA GLU A 57 -3.10 -3.70 8.78
C GLU A 57 -3.32 -4.36 7.43
N LYS A 58 -3.67 -3.60 6.40
CA LYS A 58 -3.85 -4.08 5.04
C LYS A 58 -2.67 -3.71 4.16
N VAL A 59 -2.08 -4.71 3.50
CA VAL A 59 -1.01 -4.49 2.52
C VAL A 59 -1.62 -3.86 1.28
N LEU A 60 -1.24 -2.61 0.98
CA LEU A 60 -1.68 -1.92 -0.24
C LEU A 60 -0.67 -2.04 -1.37
N MET A 61 0.63 -2.11 -1.04
CA MET A 61 1.70 -2.20 -2.02
C MET A 61 2.92 -2.94 -1.49
N THR A 62 3.58 -3.67 -2.39
CA THR A 62 4.84 -4.38 -2.13
C THR A 62 5.80 -4.17 -3.31
N GLY A 63 7.08 -3.94 -3.04
CA GLY A 63 8.15 -3.90 -4.04
C GLY A 63 8.18 -2.68 -4.96
N LYS A 64 7.34 -1.66 -4.76
CA LYS A 64 7.31 -0.44 -5.58
C LYS A 64 7.15 0.82 -4.73
N VAL A 65 7.72 1.93 -5.20
CA VAL A 65 7.53 3.27 -4.61
C VAL A 65 6.72 4.13 -5.58
N PRO A 66 5.43 4.37 -5.30
CA PRO A 66 4.55 5.20 -6.10
C PRO A 66 4.74 6.69 -5.78
N SER A 67 4.22 7.55 -6.65
CA SER A 67 4.24 8.99 -6.45
C SER A 67 3.19 9.45 -5.42
N VAL A 68 3.31 10.68 -4.93
CA VAL A 68 2.36 11.27 -3.95
C VAL A 68 0.91 11.21 -4.44
N SER A 69 0.68 11.52 -5.73
CA SER A 69 -0.66 11.46 -6.35
C SER A 69 -1.23 10.04 -6.36
N GLU A 70 -0.41 9.05 -6.72
CA GLU A 70 -0.81 7.63 -6.68
C GLU A 70 -1.10 7.17 -5.26
N LEU A 71 -0.32 7.61 -4.26
CA LEU A 71 -0.59 7.27 -2.86
C LEU A 71 -1.93 7.83 -2.38
N ALA A 72 -2.22 9.09 -2.71
CA ALA A 72 -3.52 9.68 -2.40
C ALA A 72 -4.67 8.89 -3.04
N GLU A 73 -4.51 8.50 -4.31
CA GLU A 73 -5.47 7.64 -4.99
C GLU A 73 -5.58 6.26 -4.35
N ILE A 74 -4.49 5.62 -3.96
CA ILE A 74 -4.47 4.29 -3.34
C ILE A 74 -5.10 4.33 -1.94
N ILE A 75 -4.80 5.35 -1.14
CA ILE A 75 -5.43 5.57 0.17
C ILE A 75 -6.93 5.78 0.00
N SER A 76 -7.34 6.56 -1.00
CA SER A 76 -8.74 6.78 -1.34
C SER A 76 -9.42 5.53 -1.89
N LYS A 77 -8.73 4.72 -2.70
CA LYS A 77 -9.22 3.49 -3.33
C LYS A 77 -9.14 2.27 -2.42
N GLY A 78 -8.32 2.26 -1.38
CA GLY A 78 -8.11 1.14 -0.45
C GLY A 78 -9.36 0.74 0.35
N LYS A 79 -10.38 1.61 0.37
CA LYS A 79 -11.74 1.31 0.82
C LYS A 79 -12.57 0.48 -0.18
N VAL A 80 -12.12 0.31 -1.41
CA VAL A 80 -12.82 -0.42 -2.47
C VAL A 80 -12.15 -1.78 -2.65
N GLN A 81 -12.73 -2.78 -1.99
CA GLN A 81 -12.61 -4.17 -2.45
C GLN A 81 -13.06 -4.19 -3.92
N LYS A 82 -12.13 -4.35 -4.87
CA LYS A 82 -12.51 -4.90 -6.17
C LYS A 82 -12.46 -6.42 -6.03
N PRO A 83 -13.60 -7.13 -5.98
CA PRO A 83 -13.59 -8.45 -6.56
C PRO A 83 -13.26 -8.30 -8.06
N GLN A 84 -12.41 -9.21 -8.51
CA GLN A 84 -11.87 -9.29 -9.87
C GLN A 84 -12.98 -9.47 -10.91
N GLY A 85 -12.69 -9.00 -12.13
CA GLY A 85 -13.54 -9.21 -13.29
C GLY A 85 -13.55 -10.64 -13.81
N GLY A 86 -14.41 -10.83 -14.81
CA GLY A 86 -14.68 -12.06 -15.57
C GLY A 86 -16.20 -12.17 -15.73
N CYS A 87 -16.81 -12.22 -16.91
CA CYS A 87 -16.35 -12.77 -18.18
C CYS A 87 -16.74 -11.87 -19.35
N CYS A 88 -15.75 -11.45 -20.13
CA CYS A 88 -15.90 -11.38 -21.58
C CYS A 88 -15.64 -12.79 -22.11
N SER A 89 -16.66 -13.48 -22.59
CA SER A 89 -16.51 -14.51 -23.61
C SER A 89 -17.85 -14.66 -24.31
N GLY A 90 -17.92 -14.14 -25.52
CA GLY A 90 -19.04 -14.37 -26.41
C GLY A 90 -19.14 -15.84 -26.76
N SER A 91 -20.36 -16.35 -26.76
CA SER A 91 -20.83 -17.49 -27.54
C SER A 91 -22.33 -17.26 -27.69
N GLY A 92 -22.83 -17.39 -28.92
CA GLY A 92 -24.14 -16.91 -29.32
C GLY A 92 -25.30 -17.47 -28.50
N CYS A 93 -26.42 -16.74 -28.59
CA CYS A 93 -27.75 -17.28 -28.39
C CYS A 93 -27.84 -18.71 -28.96
N CYS A 94 -28.13 -19.67 -28.08
CA CYS A 94 -28.91 -20.88 -28.27
C CYS A 94 -29.27 -21.40 -26.87
#